data_AF-A0A7Y3RMK4-F1
#
_entry.id   AF-A0A7Y3RMK4-F1
#
_cell.length_a   1.000
_cell.length_b   1.000
_cell.length_c   1.000
_cell.angle_alpha   90.00
_cell.angle_beta   90.00
_cell.angle_gamma   90.00
#
_symmetry.space_group_name_H-M   'P 1'
#
loop_
_entity.id
_entity.type
_entity.pdbx_description
1 polymer ?
#
loop_
_entity_poly.entity_id
_entity_poly.type
_entity_poly.pdbx_seq_one_letter_code
_entity_poly.pdbx_strand_id
1 'polypeptide(L)'
;MRPFFEHYRALGVPAESIHVILNTTDAASPALAEAQRFLQDAGAAAPHLWVAPYTSETMWAERRRVQRAVCSPGDWVLNADVDELQRYPDTLGAVASFCELTGRNVVQGFLIDRLAEGGRLNAYTEGDDLADAYPVRAEVALSLIGRGENHGIGATVKMMMHRGDVFPKRGGHNPKFERSALRYLAGAPLSHLPQAANPVSRFRFPFQVDHYKWRDTRRQSYERRIDTPGVSAAGKEVGGKFLDYLGEHGALRLDDISVAAPSDQPAGNWRAQMLRLMTKNALQKWVASGSGKLARGQS
;
A
#
# COMPACT_ATOMS: atom_id res chain seq x y z
N MET A 1 17.18 -0.89 -1.92
CA MET A 1 16.59 0.12 -2.82
C MET A 1 16.52 -0.37 -4.27
N ARG A 2 17.51 -1.12 -4.75
CA ARG A 2 17.55 -1.68 -6.11
C ARG A 2 16.29 -2.45 -6.54
N PRO A 3 15.79 -3.46 -5.80
CA PRO A 3 14.59 -4.21 -6.23
C PRO A 3 13.36 -3.31 -6.41
N PHE A 4 13.19 -2.31 -5.54
CA PHE A 4 12.13 -1.31 -5.66
C PHE A 4 12.25 -0.52 -6.97
N PHE A 5 13.43 0.00 -7.25
CA PHE A 5 13.64 0.83 -8.44
C PHE A 5 13.41 0.04 -9.74
N GLU A 6 14.00 -1.16 -9.81
CA GLU A 6 13.88 -2.06 -10.95
C GLU A 6 12.43 -2.50 -11.18
N HIS A 7 11.69 -2.81 -10.11
CA HIS A 7 10.27 -3.15 -10.18
C HIS A 7 9.44 -2.04 -10.84
N TYR A 8 9.58 -0.79 -10.40
CA TYR A 8 8.79 0.31 -10.97
C TYR A 8 9.23 0.67 -12.39
N ARG A 9 10.51 0.53 -12.72
CA ARG A 9 11.00 0.63 -14.10
C ARG A 9 10.36 -0.45 -14.99
N ALA A 10 10.27 -1.69 -14.52
CA ALA A 10 9.65 -2.80 -15.23
C ALA A 10 8.14 -2.61 -15.43
N LEU A 11 7.46 -1.89 -14.52
CA LEU A 11 6.07 -1.45 -14.70
C LEU A 11 5.90 -0.34 -15.77
N GLY A 12 6.99 0.22 -16.28
CA GLY A 12 7.00 1.27 -17.29
C GLY A 12 7.08 2.69 -16.74
N VAL A 13 7.46 2.88 -15.46
CA VAL A 13 7.70 4.22 -14.90
C VAL A 13 9.07 4.73 -15.39
N PRO A 14 9.15 5.89 -16.07
CA PRO A 14 10.42 6.49 -16.45
C PRO A 14 11.29 6.80 -15.22
N ALA A 15 12.61 6.67 -15.34
CA ALA A 15 13.53 6.77 -14.19
C ALA A 15 13.47 8.19 -13.60
N GLU A 16 13.48 9.17 -14.49
CA GLU A 16 13.31 10.60 -14.23
C GLU A 16 11.97 10.97 -13.58
N SER A 17 10.99 10.05 -13.59
CA SER A 17 9.68 10.21 -12.93
C SER A 17 9.60 9.49 -11.57
N ILE A 18 10.67 8.82 -11.14
CA ILE A 18 10.77 8.17 -9.82
C ILE A 18 11.33 9.20 -8.83
N HIS A 19 10.44 9.77 -8.01
CA HIS A 19 10.79 10.73 -6.97
C HIS A 19 10.90 10.06 -5.60
N VAL A 20 12.12 9.97 -5.07
CA VAL A 20 12.40 9.35 -3.77
C VAL A 20 12.64 10.41 -2.69
N ILE A 21 12.08 10.18 -1.51
CA ILE A 21 12.37 10.97 -0.30
C ILE A 21 13.36 10.17 0.54
N LEU A 22 14.54 10.73 0.79
CA LEU A 22 15.54 10.14 1.66
C LEU A 22 15.46 10.80 3.03
N ASN A 23 15.11 10.02 4.04
CA ASN A 23 15.01 10.50 5.42
C ASN A 23 16.16 9.95 6.29
N THR A 24 16.74 10.84 7.08
CA THR A 24 17.77 10.54 8.08
C THR A 24 17.71 11.58 9.19
N THR A 25 18.25 11.29 10.36
CA THR A 25 18.53 12.31 11.40
C THR A 25 19.96 12.84 11.31
N ASP A 26 20.79 12.23 10.47
CA ASP A 26 22.20 12.54 10.30
C ASP A 26 22.49 12.87 8.82
N ALA A 27 22.80 14.14 8.55
CA ALA A 27 23.14 14.62 7.21
C ALA A 27 24.47 14.06 6.70
N ALA A 28 25.36 13.61 7.59
CA ALA A 28 26.64 13.02 7.24
C ALA A 28 26.57 11.48 7.11
N SER A 29 25.37 10.90 7.20
CA SER A 29 25.19 9.45 7.15
C SER A 29 25.76 8.85 5.85
N PRO A 30 26.68 7.86 5.93
CA PRO A 30 27.20 7.18 4.74
C PRO A 30 26.09 6.52 3.91
N ALA A 31 25.04 6.03 4.56
CA ALA A 31 23.88 5.42 3.90
C ALA A 31 23.07 6.45 3.08
N LEU A 32 23.03 7.72 3.52
CA LEU A 32 22.41 8.79 2.73
C LEU A 32 23.19 9.01 1.44
N ALA A 33 24.51 9.15 1.54
CA ALA A 33 25.38 9.37 0.39
C ALA A 33 25.34 8.19 -0.60
N GLU A 34 25.30 6.95 -0.09
CA GLU A 34 25.12 5.75 -0.90
C GLU A 34 23.78 5.73 -1.64
N ALA A 35 22.69 6.05 -0.95
CA ALA A 35 21.36 6.11 -1.57
C ALA A 35 21.28 7.21 -2.64
N GLN A 36 21.89 8.38 -2.41
CA GLN A 36 21.96 9.44 -3.41
C GLN A 36 22.74 9.02 -4.65
N ARG A 37 23.91 8.39 -4.48
CA ARG A 37 24.71 7.86 -5.60
C ARG A 37 23.93 6.84 -6.41
N PHE A 38 23.31 5.86 -5.74
CA PHE A 38 22.48 4.86 -6.42
C PHE A 38 21.39 5.51 -7.29
N LEU A 39 20.65 6.48 -6.75
CA LEU A 39 19.56 7.13 -7.48
C LEU A 39 20.08 7.94 -8.67
N GLN A 40 21.21 8.63 -8.51
CA GLN A 40 21.86 9.36 -9.59
C GLN A 40 22.32 8.41 -10.70
N ASP A 41 23.02 7.33 -10.36
CA ASP A 41 23.52 6.33 -11.30
C ASP A 41 22.37 5.62 -12.04
N ALA A 42 21.24 5.44 -11.36
CA ALA A 42 20.03 4.85 -11.93
C ALA A 42 19.20 5.82 -12.79
N GLY A 43 19.61 7.09 -12.91
CA GLY A 43 18.90 8.12 -13.68
C GLY A 43 17.59 8.57 -13.05
N ALA A 44 17.43 8.40 -11.74
CA ALA A 44 16.24 8.84 -11.01
C ALA A 44 16.13 10.37 -10.97
N ALA A 45 14.95 10.90 -10.64
CA ALA A 45 14.83 12.30 -10.26
C ALA A 45 15.71 12.61 -9.05
N ALA A 46 16.20 13.85 -8.95
CA ALA A 46 16.97 14.29 -7.78
C ALA A 46 16.16 14.02 -6.49
N PRO A 47 16.74 13.29 -5.52
CA PRO A 47 15.98 12.89 -4.33
C PRO A 47 15.65 14.10 -3.47
N HIS A 48 14.48 14.07 -2.85
CA HIS A 48 14.14 15.03 -1.80
C HIS A 48 14.79 14.60 -0.48
N LEU A 49 15.69 15.42 0.05
CA LEU A 49 16.37 15.15 1.31
C LEU A 49 15.55 15.70 2.48
N TRP A 50 15.25 14.85 3.45
CA TRP A 50 14.54 15.22 4.66
C TRP A 50 15.36 14.81 5.90
N VAL A 51 16.16 15.74 6.41
CA VAL A 51 17.03 15.51 7.57
C VAL A 51 16.31 15.92 8.86
N ALA A 52 15.54 15.01 9.45
CA ALA A 52 14.82 15.19 10.72
C ALA A 52 14.25 13.86 11.24
N PRO A 53 13.80 13.80 12.51
CA PRO A 53 13.14 12.61 13.05
C PRO A 53 11.93 12.17 12.22
N TYR A 54 11.83 10.88 11.98
CA TYR A 54 10.72 10.30 11.24
C TYR A 54 9.44 10.27 12.07
N THR A 55 8.37 10.90 11.59
CA THR A 55 7.01 10.61 12.04
C THR A 55 6.10 10.34 10.85
N SER A 56 5.03 9.56 11.06
CA SER A 56 4.08 9.29 10.00
C SER A 56 3.43 10.57 9.47
N GLU A 57 3.18 11.56 10.33
CA GLU A 57 2.60 12.83 9.91
C GLU A 57 3.52 13.64 9.00
N THR A 58 4.78 13.81 9.42
CA THR A 58 5.80 14.56 8.68
C THR A 58 6.15 13.87 7.36
N MET A 59 6.29 12.54 7.36
CA MET A 59 6.50 11.77 6.13
C MET A 59 5.40 12.03 5.08
N TRP A 60 4.12 12.01 5.49
CA TRP A 60 3.03 12.30 4.56
C TRP A 60 2.97 13.77 4.14
N ALA A 61 3.47 14.70 4.97
CA ALA A 61 3.62 16.09 4.57
C ALA A 61 4.68 16.25 3.48
N GLU A 62 5.83 15.59 3.63
CA GLU A 62 6.89 15.58 2.61
C GLU A 62 6.42 14.96 1.30
N ARG A 63 5.71 13.81 1.33
CA ARG A 63 5.11 13.21 0.13
C ARG A 63 4.18 14.17 -0.61
N ARG A 64 3.31 14.89 0.10
CA ARG A 64 2.43 15.90 -0.51
C ARG A 64 3.21 17.09 -1.06
N ARG A 65 4.30 17.50 -0.39
CA ARG A 65 5.16 18.60 -0.84
C ARG A 65 5.83 18.25 -2.16
N VAL A 66 6.42 17.05 -2.25
CA VAL A 66 7.02 16.52 -3.49
C VAL A 66 5.97 16.42 -4.59
N GLN A 67 4.82 15.79 -4.32
CA GLN A 67 3.75 15.65 -5.31
C GLN A 67 3.31 17.00 -5.88
N ARG A 68 3.12 18.04 -5.05
CA ARG A 68 2.75 19.38 -5.53
C ARG A 68 3.81 20.03 -6.40
N ALA A 69 5.08 19.74 -6.14
CA ALA A 69 6.19 20.34 -6.87
C ALA A 69 6.38 19.71 -8.26
N VAL A 70 6.04 18.42 -8.41
CA VAL A 70 6.41 17.65 -9.62
C VAL A 70 5.21 17.24 -10.47
N CYS A 71 4.01 17.11 -9.90
CA CYS A 71 2.84 16.65 -10.65
C CYS A 71 2.13 17.80 -11.38
N SER A 72 1.83 17.57 -12.64
CA SER A 72 0.98 18.39 -13.48
C SER A 72 -0.49 17.95 -13.43
N PRO A 73 -1.44 18.83 -13.78
CA PRO A 73 -2.83 18.44 -14.01
C PRO A 73 -2.87 17.44 -15.18
N GLY A 74 -3.29 16.20 -14.94
CA GLY A 74 -3.13 15.16 -15.96
C GLY A 74 -2.48 13.90 -15.40
N ASP A 75 -1.56 14.09 -14.47
CA ASP A 75 -0.65 13.02 -14.08
C ASP A 75 -1.36 11.95 -13.26
N TRP A 76 -0.80 10.76 -13.35
CA TRP A 76 -1.08 9.66 -12.45
C TRP A 76 0.14 9.43 -11.56
N VAL A 77 -0.11 9.33 -10.27
CA VAL A 77 0.90 9.16 -9.23
C VAL A 77 0.82 7.76 -8.70
N LEU A 78 1.96 7.08 -8.61
CA LEU A 78 2.11 5.83 -7.89
C LEU A 78 2.71 6.14 -6.51
N ASN A 79 2.07 5.65 -5.45
CA ASN A 79 2.47 5.94 -4.08
C ASN A 79 2.92 4.66 -3.38
N ALA A 80 4.23 4.50 -3.23
CA ALA A 80 4.84 3.29 -2.69
C ALA A 80 5.88 3.61 -1.60
N ASP A 81 5.98 2.73 -0.62
CA ASP A 81 7.14 2.63 0.27
C ASP A 81 8.17 1.65 -0.33
N VAL A 82 9.44 1.72 0.11
CA VAL A 82 10.53 0.95 -0.51
C VAL A 82 10.43 -0.57 -0.31
N ASP A 83 9.56 -1.00 0.60
CA ASP A 83 9.22 -2.39 0.89
C ASP A 83 7.89 -2.84 0.26
N GLU A 84 7.31 -2.02 -0.63
CA GLU A 84 6.03 -2.27 -1.29
C GLU A 84 6.20 -2.35 -2.81
N LEU A 85 6.05 -3.55 -3.37
CA LEU A 85 6.09 -3.78 -4.81
C LEU A 85 4.66 -3.96 -5.36
N GLN A 86 4.17 -2.93 -6.05
CA GLN A 86 2.80 -2.89 -6.56
C GLN A 86 2.60 -3.80 -7.77
N ARG A 87 1.50 -4.55 -7.80
CA ARG A 87 1.09 -5.43 -8.89
C ARG A 87 -0.23 -5.00 -9.48
N TYR A 88 -0.24 -4.86 -10.80
CA TYR A 88 -1.39 -4.45 -11.59
C TYR A 88 -1.83 -5.59 -12.52
N PRO A 89 -3.12 -5.68 -12.86
CA PRO A 89 -3.64 -6.73 -13.74
C PRO A 89 -3.41 -6.42 -15.23
N ASP A 90 -2.82 -5.27 -15.56
CA ASP A 90 -2.57 -4.77 -16.91
C ASP A 90 -1.44 -3.72 -16.83
N THR A 91 -1.01 -3.16 -17.96
CA THR A 91 -0.06 -2.04 -17.98
C THR A 91 -0.61 -0.82 -17.24
N LEU A 92 0.28 0.01 -16.67
CA LEU A 92 -0.12 1.23 -15.98
C LEU A 92 -0.97 2.16 -16.87
N GLY A 93 -0.59 2.28 -18.15
CA GLY A 93 -1.35 3.04 -19.14
C GLY A 93 -2.77 2.50 -19.35
N ALA A 94 -2.93 1.17 -19.49
CA ALA A 94 -4.24 0.56 -19.65
C ALA A 94 -5.14 0.69 -18.42
N VAL A 95 -4.55 0.65 -17.21
CA VAL A 95 -5.27 0.93 -15.95
C VAL A 95 -5.68 2.41 -15.88
N ALA A 96 -4.78 3.33 -16.20
CA ALA A 96 -5.04 4.77 -16.22
C ALA A 96 -6.18 5.11 -17.19
N SER A 97 -6.11 4.63 -18.44
CA SER A 97 -7.14 4.87 -19.45
C SER A 97 -8.50 4.29 -19.05
N PHE A 98 -8.53 3.11 -18.41
CA PHE A 98 -9.79 2.56 -17.90
C PHE A 98 -10.37 3.41 -16.75
N CYS A 99 -9.51 3.90 -15.86
CA CYS A 99 -9.94 4.84 -14.82
C CYS A 99 -10.51 6.13 -15.44
N GLU A 100 -9.84 6.72 -16.42
CA GLU A 100 -10.31 7.92 -17.12
C GLU A 100 -11.66 7.69 -17.81
N LEU A 101 -11.79 6.59 -18.57
CA LEU A 101 -13.03 6.19 -19.24
C LEU A 101 -14.20 6.03 -18.26
N THR A 102 -13.92 5.51 -17.06
CA THR A 102 -14.94 5.27 -16.01
C THR A 102 -15.06 6.42 -15.01
N GLY A 103 -14.38 7.54 -15.25
CA GLY A 103 -14.38 8.72 -14.39
C GLY A 103 -13.80 8.45 -13.00
N ARG A 104 -12.85 7.53 -12.84
CA ARG A 104 -12.21 7.16 -11.56
C ARG A 104 -10.86 7.85 -11.42
N ASN A 105 -10.50 8.19 -10.18
CA ASN A 105 -9.27 8.92 -9.87
C ASN A 105 -8.45 8.32 -8.72
N VAL A 106 -8.89 7.18 -8.17
CA VAL A 106 -8.20 6.47 -7.08
C VAL A 106 -8.27 4.96 -7.31
N VAL A 107 -7.10 4.33 -7.32
CA VAL A 107 -6.90 2.87 -7.34
C VAL A 107 -6.29 2.47 -6.00
N GLN A 108 -6.94 1.49 -5.36
CA GLN A 108 -6.44 0.85 -4.16
C GLN A 108 -6.17 -0.62 -4.45
N GLY A 109 -5.24 -1.20 -3.68
CA GLY A 109 -5.00 -2.64 -3.65
C GLY A 109 -4.81 -3.15 -2.23
N PHE A 110 -4.83 -4.47 -2.09
CA PHE A 110 -4.56 -5.12 -0.81
C PHE A 110 -3.07 -5.33 -0.63
N LEU A 111 -2.58 -5.04 0.59
CA LEU A 111 -1.25 -5.46 1.01
C LEU A 111 -1.28 -6.98 1.21
N ILE A 112 -0.39 -7.67 0.50
CA ILE A 112 -0.12 -9.10 0.61
C ILE A 112 1.30 -9.22 1.15
N ASP A 113 1.41 -9.73 2.38
CA ASP A 113 2.69 -9.86 3.05
C ASP A 113 3.52 -10.96 2.40
N ARG A 114 4.82 -10.71 2.23
CA ARG A 114 5.78 -11.67 1.70
C ARG A 114 6.70 -12.15 2.82
N LEU A 115 6.72 -13.46 3.06
CA LEU A 115 7.46 -14.10 4.13
C LEU A 115 8.47 -15.10 3.57
N ALA A 116 9.57 -15.28 4.31
CA ALA A 116 10.49 -16.37 4.04
C ALA A 116 9.82 -17.72 4.34
N GLU A 117 10.40 -18.79 3.82
CA GLU A 117 9.94 -20.14 4.14
C GLU A 117 9.92 -20.39 5.65
N GLY A 118 8.88 -21.08 6.13
CA GLY A 118 8.66 -21.32 7.55
C GLY A 118 8.36 -20.07 8.39
N GLY A 119 8.16 -18.89 7.77
CA GLY A 119 7.77 -17.65 8.46
C GLY A 119 8.88 -17.02 9.30
N ARG A 120 10.14 -17.35 9.00
CA ARG A 120 11.31 -16.75 9.66
C ARG A 120 11.51 -15.29 9.23
N LEU A 121 12.03 -14.48 10.13
CA LEU A 121 12.45 -13.11 9.85
C LEU A 121 13.88 -13.14 9.30
N ASN A 122 14.03 -13.49 8.03
CA ASN A 122 15.35 -13.61 7.40
C ASN A 122 15.91 -12.23 6.99
N ALA A 123 17.23 -12.12 7.06
CA ALA A 123 17.96 -11.05 6.41
C ALA A 123 17.80 -11.17 4.89
N TYR A 124 17.88 -10.03 4.21
CA TYR A 124 17.95 -9.96 2.76
C TYR A 124 19.40 -9.68 2.36
N THR A 125 19.93 -10.44 1.41
CA THR A 125 21.24 -10.17 0.83
C THR A 125 21.06 -9.35 -0.44
N GLU A 126 21.86 -8.30 -0.62
CA GLU A 126 21.82 -7.52 -1.85
C GLU A 126 22.19 -8.40 -3.05
N GLY A 127 21.30 -8.43 -4.05
CA GLY A 127 21.44 -9.27 -5.25
C GLY A 127 20.43 -10.42 -5.31
N ASP A 128 19.81 -10.79 -4.18
CA ASP A 128 18.75 -11.79 -4.18
C ASP A 128 17.49 -11.23 -4.85
N ASP A 129 16.76 -12.09 -5.58
CA ASP A 129 15.38 -11.81 -5.97
C ASP A 129 14.49 -11.86 -4.72
N LEU A 130 13.77 -10.77 -4.46
CA LEU A 130 12.89 -10.68 -3.28
C LEU A 130 11.77 -11.72 -3.30
N ALA A 131 11.23 -12.06 -4.47
CA ALA A 131 10.18 -13.06 -4.59
C ALA A 131 10.69 -14.46 -4.25
N ASP A 132 11.95 -14.76 -4.55
CA ASP A 132 12.60 -16.04 -4.20
C ASP A 132 12.99 -16.09 -2.72
N ALA A 133 13.53 -14.99 -2.16
CA ALA A 133 13.87 -14.90 -0.75
C ALA A 133 12.63 -14.92 0.18
N TYR A 134 11.50 -14.41 -0.31
CA TYR A 134 10.23 -14.32 0.42
C TYR A 134 9.06 -14.89 -0.42
N PRO A 135 9.02 -16.22 -0.65
CA PRO A 135 8.09 -16.84 -1.59
C PRO A 135 6.66 -16.95 -1.02
N VAL A 136 6.50 -16.94 0.31
CA VAL A 136 5.21 -17.15 0.95
C VAL A 136 4.38 -15.87 0.88
N ARG A 137 3.23 -15.94 0.21
CA ARG A 137 2.20 -14.89 0.20
C ARG A 137 1.25 -15.11 1.37
N ALA A 138 1.12 -14.13 2.25
CA ALA A 138 0.31 -14.24 3.45
C ALA A 138 -0.50 -12.97 3.75
N GLU A 139 -1.46 -13.10 4.65
CA GLU A 139 -2.14 -11.99 5.29
C GLU A 139 -1.76 -12.03 6.78
N VAL A 140 -0.76 -11.22 7.17
CA VAL A 140 -0.25 -11.21 8.55
C VAL A 140 -1.05 -10.24 9.41
N ALA A 141 -1.39 -9.08 8.85
CA ALA A 141 -1.96 -7.98 9.62
C ALA A 141 -3.34 -8.30 10.20
N LEU A 142 -4.29 -8.84 9.43
CA LEU A 142 -5.59 -9.22 9.96
C LEU A 142 -5.54 -10.55 10.74
N SER A 143 -4.69 -11.50 10.34
CA SER A 143 -4.60 -12.79 11.02
C SER A 143 -3.98 -12.68 12.43
N LEU A 144 -2.85 -11.98 12.57
CA LEU A 144 -2.14 -11.88 13.86
C LEU A 144 -2.51 -10.62 14.65
N ILE A 145 -2.49 -9.47 13.99
CA ILE A 145 -2.65 -8.17 14.66
C ILE A 145 -4.13 -7.85 14.86
N GLY A 146 -4.99 -8.46 14.03
CA GLY A 146 -6.44 -8.37 14.12
C GLY A 146 -6.96 -6.96 13.93
N ARG A 147 -8.11 -6.70 14.55
CA ARG A 147 -8.63 -5.34 14.75
C ARG A 147 -8.24 -4.84 16.12
N GLY A 148 -8.25 -3.53 16.26
CA GLY A 148 -7.85 -2.82 17.46
C GLY A 148 -8.69 -1.58 17.66
N GLU A 149 -8.50 -0.92 18.79
CA GLU A 149 -9.10 0.39 19.02
C GLU A 149 -8.56 1.42 18.02
N ASN A 150 -7.27 1.28 17.65
CA ASN A 150 -6.57 2.27 16.83
C ASN A 150 -6.16 1.73 15.45
N HIS A 151 -6.39 0.46 15.14
CA HIS A 151 -6.12 -0.13 13.82
C HIS A 151 -7.25 -1.03 13.33
N GLY A 152 -7.34 -1.15 12.00
CA GLY A 152 -8.30 -2.04 11.37
C GLY A 152 -7.97 -2.26 9.90
N ILE A 153 -8.94 -2.78 9.15
CA ILE A 153 -8.78 -3.15 7.73
C ILE A 153 -8.25 -2.00 6.86
N GLY A 154 -8.53 -0.75 7.21
CA GLY A 154 -7.99 0.41 6.52
C GLY A 154 -6.46 0.46 6.47
N ALA A 155 -5.76 -0.13 7.43
CA ALA A 155 -4.30 -0.20 7.45
C ALA A 155 -3.72 -1.30 6.54
N THR A 156 -4.57 -2.18 6.00
CA THR A 156 -4.17 -3.33 5.16
C THR A 156 -4.51 -3.12 3.68
N VAL A 157 -4.85 -1.89 3.29
CA VAL A 157 -5.04 -1.45 1.91
C VAL A 157 -4.05 -0.36 1.57
N LYS A 158 -3.57 -0.29 0.33
CA LYS A 158 -2.72 0.81 -0.14
C LYS A 158 -3.48 1.63 -1.18
N MET A 159 -3.39 2.95 -1.11
CA MET A 159 -3.68 3.79 -2.27
C MET A 159 -2.50 3.69 -3.23
N MET A 160 -2.62 2.79 -4.21
CA MET A 160 -1.52 2.44 -5.11
C MET A 160 -1.29 3.53 -6.14
N MET A 161 -2.36 3.92 -6.83
CA MET A 161 -2.32 4.86 -7.95
C MET A 161 -3.48 5.85 -7.86
N HIS A 162 -3.23 7.12 -8.14
CA HIS A 162 -4.26 8.16 -8.09
C HIS A 162 -3.92 9.32 -9.01
N ARG A 163 -4.90 10.17 -9.30
CA ARG A 163 -4.65 11.40 -10.06
C ARG A 163 -3.76 12.36 -9.28
N GLY A 164 -2.94 13.14 -9.99
CA GLY A 164 -1.96 14.07 -9.41
C GLY A 164 -2.58 15.17 -8.55
N ASP A 165 -3.87 15.45 -8.72
CA ASP A 165 -4.65 16.39 -7.90
C ASP A 165 -5.31 15.74 -6.67
N VAL A 166 -5.18 14.43 -6.50
CA VAL A 166 -5.60 13.68 -5.32
C VAL A 166 -4.41 13.50 -4.40
N PHE A 167 -4.51 13.94 -3.15
CA PHE A 167 -3.40 13.86 -2.19
C PHE A 167 -3.65 12.79 -1.14
N PRO A 168 -2.65 12.04 -0.67
CA PRO A 168 -2.82 11.09 0.44
C PRO A 168 -3.10 11.79 1.79
N LYS A 169 -4.00 11.21 2.60
CA LYS A 169 -4.10 11.49 4.04
C LYS A 169 -2.94 10.87 4.81
N ARG A 170 -2.85 11.17 6.11
CA ARG A 170 -2.02 10.42 7.05
C ARG A 170 -2.32 8.92 6.93
N GLY A 171 -1.27 8.11 6.83
CA GLY A 171 -1.32 6.66 6.61
C GLY A 171 -1.26 6.25 5.14
N GLY A 172 -1.57 7.13 4.18
CA GLY A 172 -1.47 6.81 2.75
C GLY A 172 -2.50 5.82 2.21
N HIS A 173 -3.35 5.29 3.09
CA HIS A 173 -4.37 4.31 2.73
C HIS A 173 -5.58 4.99 2.06
N ASN A 174 -5.84 6.26 2.39
CA ASN A 174 -6.98 7.02 1.88
C ASN A 174 -6.57 8.41 1.38
N PRO A 175 -7.25 8.95 0.36
CA PRO A 175 -7.04 10.31 -0.13
C PRO A 175 -7.61 11.38 0.83
N LYS A 176 -7.02 12.57 0.76
CA LYS A 176 -7.42 13.82 1.41
C LYS A 176 -8.34 14.56 0.45
N PHE A 177 -9.50 14.96 0.95
CA PHE A 177 -10.44 15.76 0.19
C PHE A 177 -9.91 17.20 0.17
N GLU A 178 -9.43 17.67 -0.98
CA GLU A 178 -9.01 19.06 -1.15
C GLU A 178 -9.69 19.71 -2.35
N ARG A 179 -9.68 19.05 -3.51
CA ARG A 179 -10.09 19.69 -4.78
C ARG A 179 -11.10 18.86 -5.59
N SER A 180 -10.87 17.56 -5.69
CA SER A 180 -11.65 16.67 -6.55
C SER A 180 -12.50 15.68 -5.75
N ALA A 181 -13.73 15.43 -6.23
CA ALA A 181 -14.55 14.36 -5.70
C ALA A 181 -13.83 13.01 -5.86
N LEU A 182 -13.79 12.25 -4.77
CA LEU A 182 -13.07 10.98 -4.70
C LEU A 182 -13.90 9.86 -5.36
N ARG A 183 -13.35 9.24 -6.40
CA ARG A 183 -14.01 8.22 -7.21
C ARG A 183 -13.09 7.02 -7.32
N TYR A 184 -13.25 6.11 -6.37
CA TYR A 184 -12.51 4.86 -6.29
C TYR A 184 -12.86 3.92 -7.44
N LEU A 185 -11.87 3.23 -7.99
CA LEU A 185 -12.05 2.25 -9.07
C LEU A 185 -13.03 1.13 -8.68
N ALA A 186 -12.97 0.67 -7.43
CA ALA A 186 -13.91 -0.33 -6.90
C ALA A 186 -15.29 0.26 -6.53
N GLY A 187 -15.56 1.54 -6.81
CA GLY A 187 -16.80 2.26 -6.47
C GLY A 187 -16.91 2.73 -5.01
N ALA A 188 -16.03 2.23 -4.13
CA ALA A 188 -15.89 2.61 -2.72
C ALA A 188 -14.45 2.34 -2.26
N PRO A 189 -14.02 2.87 -1.10
CA PRO A 189 -12.77 2.45 -0.46
C PRO A 189 -12.76 0.93 -0.26
N LEU A 190 -11.64 0.25 -0.59
CA LEU A 190 -11.55 -1.20 -0.43
C LEU A 190 -11.82 -1.65 0.99
N SER A 191 -11.39 -0.90 2.00
CA SER A 191 -11.64 -1.20 3.41
C SER A 191 -13.12 -1.24 3.81
N HIS A 192 -14.02 -0.70 2.97
CA HIS A 192 -15.47 -0.74 3.21
C HIS A 192 -16.15 -1.90 2.48
N LEU A 193 -15.42 -2.63 1.62
CA LEU A 193 -15.95 -3.79 0.94
C LEU A 193 -15.99 -4.99 1.91
N PRO A 194 -17.08 -5.77 1.96
CA PRO A 194 -17.14 -6.97 2.80
C PRO A 194 -15.98 -7.95 2.53
N GLN A 195 -15.52 -8.00 1.28
CA GLN A 195 -14.41 -8.85 0.84
C GLN A 195 -13.06 -8.47 1.47
N ALA A 196 -12.90 -7.25 1.98
CA ALA A 196 -11.62 -6.79 2.53
C ALA A 196 -11.22 -7.49 3.83
N ALA A 197 -12.18 -8.09 4.52
CA ALA A 197 -11.96 -8.90 5.72
C ALA A 197 -11.66 -10.39 5.41
N ASN A 198 -11.83 -10.82 4.16
CA ASN A 198 -11.67 -12.23 3.78
C ASN A 198 -10.31 -12.43 3.07
N PRO A 199 -9.37 -13.18 3.66
CA PRO A 199 -8.03 -13.37 3.09
C PRO A 199 -8.02 -13.91 1.66
N VAL A 200 -8.82 -14.94 1.37
CA VAL A 200 -8.93 -15.53 0.02
C VAL A 200 -9.37 -14.48 -1.02
N SER A 201 -10.33 -13.64 -0.67
CA SER A 201 -10.80 -12.56 -1.55
C SER A 201 -9.72 -11.51 -1.80
N ARG A 202 -8.86 -11.25 -0.82
CA ARG A 202 -7.71 -10.33 -0.96
C ARG A 202 -6.65 -10.92 -1.89
N PHE A 203 -6.31 -12.20 -1.73
CA PHE A 203 -5.34 -12.90 -2.58
C PHE A 203 -5.78 -13.00 -4.05
N ARG A 204 -7.09 -13.02 -4.31
CA ARG A 204 -7.66 -13.05 -5.67
C ARG A 204 -7.99 -11.66 -6.23
N PHE A 205 -7.80 -10.60 -5.46
CA PHE A 205 -8.09 -9.25 -5.93
C PHE A 205 -7.01 -8.80 -6.94
N PRO A 206 -7.37 -8.16 -8.07
CA PRO A 206 -6.44 -7.89 -9.17
C PRO A 206 -5.38 -6.82 -8.89
N PHE A 207 -5.60 -5.95 -7.91
CA PHE A 207 -4.64 -4.92 -7.54
C PHE A 207 -4.01 -5.26 -6.18
N GLN A 208 -2.72 -5.54 -6.17
CA GLN A 208 -2.03 -6.04 -4.98
C GLN A 208 -0.75 -5.26 -4.73
N VAL A 209 -0.28 -5.33 -3.50
CA VAL A 209 1.02 -4.82 -3.11
C VAL A 209 1.75 -5.94 -2.39
N ASP A 210 2.79 -6.47 -3.02
CA ASP A 210 3.68 -7.42 -2.36
C ASP A 210 4.52 -6.64 -1.34
N HIS A 211 4.40 -6.99 -0.07
CA HIS A 211 4.89 -6.21 1.06
C HIS A 211 6.00 -6.98 1.80
N TYR A 212 7.25 -6.56 1.56
CA TYR A 212 8.49 -7.19 2.02
C TYR A 212 8.97 -6.61 3.36
N LYS A 213 8.04 -6.53 4.31
CA LYS A 213 8.26 -5.86 5.60
C LYS A 213 8.85 -6.78 6.66
N TRP A 214 8.63 -8.09 6.56
CA TRP A 214 8.89 -9.08 7.61
C TRP A 214 10.30 -9.66 7.49
N ARG A 215 11.28 -8.87 7.91
CA ARG A 215 12.72 -9.20 7.87
C ARG A 215 13.31 -9.27 9.28
N ASP A 216 14.54 -9.76 9.38
CA ASP A 216 15.33 -9.84 10.63
C ASP A 216 15.33 -8.54 11.46
N THR A 217 15.40 -7.40 10.79
CA THR A 217 15.38 -6.05 11.40
C THR A 217 14.01 -5.63 11.96
N ARG A 218 12.93 -6.39 11.69
CA ARG A 218 11.56 -5.97 12.00
C ARG A 218 11.31 -5.81 13.49
N ARG A 219 11.86 -6.71 14.32
CA ARG A 219 11.72 -6.65 15.77
C ARG A 219 12.27 -5.33 16.31
N GLN A 220 13.55 -5.06 16.03
CA GLN A 220 14.23 -3.84 16.45
C GLN A 220 13.54 -2.57 15.92
N SER A 221 13.00 -2.62 14.70
CA SER A 221 12.24 -1.51 14.12
C SER A 221 10.97 -1.19 14.92
N TYR A 222 10.25 -2.20 15.41
CA TYR A 222 9.06 -1.97 16.23
C TYR A 222 9.40 -1.50 17.64
N GLU A 223 10.41 -2.08 18.30
CA GLU A 223 10.90 -1.61 19.61
C GLU A 223 11.24 -0.12 19.55
N ARG A 224 12.11 0.27 18.61
CA ARG A 224 12.48 1.68 18.39
C ARG A 224 11.27 2.56 18.11
N ARG A 225 10.32 2.08 17.31
CA ARG A 225 9.13 2.86 16.94
C ARG A 225 8.22 3.09 18.14
N ILE A 226 8.02 2.10 19.00
CA ILE A 226 7.20 2.22 20.22
C ILE A 226 7.83 3.23 21.19
N ASP A 227 9.15 3.25 21.26
CA ASP A 227 9.91 4.17 22.12
C ASP A 227 10.06 5.59 21.54
N THR A 228 9.73 5.79 20.25
CA THR A 228 9.85 7.09 19.60
C THR A 228 8.84 8.09 20.17
N PRO A 229 9.28 9.25 20.70
CA PRO A 229 8.38 10.30 21.15
C PRO A 229 7.39 10.72 20.05
N GLY A 230 6.10 10.79 20.41
CA GLY A 230 5.04 11.15 19.45
C GLY A 230 4.56 10.00 18.56
N VAL A 231 4.95 8.75 18.84
CA VAL A 231 4.38 7.61 18.13
C VAL A 231 2.85 7.54 18.30
N SER A 232 2.18 7.49 17.15
CA SER A 232 1.07 6.58 16.86
C SER A 232 0.41 5.79 18.00
N ALA A 233 -0.81 6.07 18.47
CA ALA A 233 -1.58 5.08 19.25
C ALA A 233 -1.72 3.74 18.48
N ALA A 234 -2.08 3.82 17.20
CA ALA A 234 -2.08 2.66 16.29
C ALA A 234 -0.69 2.04 16.12
N GLY A 235 0.36 2.86 16.08
CA GLY A 235 1.74 2.39 15.99
C GLY A 235 2.17 1.60 17.22
N LYS A 236 1.81 2.06 18.43
CA LYS A 236 2.04 1.36 19.69
C LYS A 236 1.27 0.04 19.74
N GLU A 237 -0.01 0.07 19.39
CA GLU A 237 -0.87 -1.11 19.43
C GLU A 237 -0.39 -2.21 18.46
N VAL A 238 -0.15 -1.85 17.20
CA VAL A 238 0.33 -2.79 16.17
C VAL A 238 1.72 -3.31 16.51
N GLY A 239 2.62 -2.45 17.00
CA GLY A 239 3.96 -2.83 17.40
C GLY A 239 3.95 -3.77 18.60
N GLY A 240 3.19 -3.45 19.65
CA GLY A 240 3.06 -4.25 20.87
C GLY A 240 2.55 -5.65 20.57
N LYS A 241 1.39 -5.76 19.90
CA LYS A 241 0.81 -7.06 19.51
C LYS A 241 1.79 -7.95 18.74
N PHE A 242 2.57 -7.35 17.84
CA PHE A 242 3.57 -8.09 17.08
C PHE A 242 4.77 -8.53 17.94
N LEU A 243 5.28 -7.66 18.82
CA LEU A 243 6.38 -7.98 19.71
C LEU A 243 5.98 -9.06 20.74
N ASP A 244 4.77 -8.99 21.27
CA ASP A 244 4.20 -10.01 22.16
C ASP A 244 4.16 -11.37 21.46
N TYR A 245 3.59 -11.41 20.24
CA TYR A 245 3.53 -12.62 19.43
C TYR A 245 4.92 -13.22 19.14
N LEU A 246 5.90 -12.38 18.75
CA LEU A 246 7.28 -12.84 18.56
C LEU A 246 7.95 -13.28 19.86
N GLY A 247 7.61 -12.67 21.00
CA GLY A 247 8.10 -13.06 22.31
C GLY A 247 7.63 -14.47 22.68
N GLU A 248 6.39 -14.81 22.33
CA GLU A 248 5.80 -16.13 22.58
C GLU A 248 6.30 -17.21 21.61
N HIS A 249 6.39 -16.90 20.32
CA HIS A 249 6.62 -17.92 19.29
C HIS A 249 7.99 -17.88 18.60
N GLY A 250 8.76 -16.80 18.77
CA GLY A 250 10.09 -16.61 18.15
C GLY A 250 10.10 -16.36 16.64
N ALA A 251 9.04 -16.72 15.92
CA ALA A 251 8.86 -16.52 14.47
C ALA A 251 7.38 -16.36 14.11
N LEU A 252 7.07 -16.01 12.86
CA LEU A 252 5.70 -16.00 12.35
C LEU A 252 5.28 -17.44 12.04
N ARG A 253 4.38 -18.04 12.82
CA ARG A 253 3.92 -19.39 12.53
C ARG A 253 2.94 -19.35 11.37
N LEU A 254 3.22 -20.11 10.32
CA LEU A 254 2.37 -20.14 9.12
C LEU A 254 0.96 -20.67 9.41
N ASP A 255 0.79 -21.49 10.46
CA ASP A 255 -0.51 -22.00 10.89
C ASP A 255 -1.40 -20.93 11.54
N ASP A 256 -0.82 -19.85 12.06
CA ASP A 256 -1.54 -18.75 12.72
C ASP A 256 -1.95 -17.66 11.71
N ILE A 257 -1.55 -17.78 10.45
CA ILE A 257 -1.80 -16.80 9.40
C ILE A 257 -2.47 -17.40 8.18
N SER A 258 -3.25 -16.58 7.49
CA SER A 258 -3.78 -16.99 6.19
C SER A 258 -2.66 -16.96 5.15
N VAL A 259 -2.30 -18.13 4.61
CA VAL A 259 -1.36 -18.28 3.49
C VAL A 259 -2.15 -18.49 2.20
N ALA A 260 -1.73 -17.83 1.11
CA ALA A 260 -2.38 -17.97 -0.18
C ALA A 260 -2.09 -19.34 -0.79
N ALA A 261 -3.13 -20.05 -1.25
CA ALA A 261 -2.94 -21.24 -2.05
C ALA A 261 -2.45 -20.88 -3.48
N PRO A 262 -1.83 -21.81 -4.22
CA PRO A 262 -1.49 -21.59 -5.63
C PRO A 262 -2.70 -21.19 -6.50
N SER A 263 -3.90 -21.66 -6.14
CA SER A 263 -5.16 -21.29 -6.81
C SER A 263 -5.67 -19.88 -6.47
N ASP A 264 -5.11 -19.22 -5.45
CA ASP A 264 -5.52 -17.89 -4.99
C ASP A 264 -4.75 -16.77 -5.71
N GLN A 265 -4.57 -16.94 -7.01
CA GLN A 265 -4.05 -15.88 -7.87
C GLN A 265 -5.22 -15.03 -8.38
N PRO A 266 -4.98 -13.73 -8.65
CA PRO A 266 -5.95 -12.93 -9.38
C PRO A 266 -6.24 -13.58 -10.73
N ALA A 267 -7.51 -13.86 -11.00
CA ALA A 267 -7.94 -14.53 -12.21
C ALA A 267 -9.14 -13.80 -12.85
N GLY A 268 -9.20 -13.89 -14.18
CA GLY A 268 -10.32 -13.40 -14.98
C GLY A 268 -10.22 -11.94 -15.41
N ASN A 269 -11.33 -11.43 -15.94
CA ASN A 269 -11.40 -10.09 -16.51
C ASN A 269 -11.55 -9.04 -15.39
N TRP A 270 -10.43 -8.41 -15.03
CA TRP A 270 -10.39 -7.38 -13.97
C TRP A 270 -11.31 -6.19 -14.26
N ARG A 271 -11.45 -5.77 -15.52
CA ARG A 271 -12.34 -4.66 -15.92
C ARG A 271 -13.79 -5.00 -15.59
N ALA A 272 -14.23 -6.20 -15.97
CA ALA A 272 -15.57 -6.71 -15.66
C ALA A 272 -15.79 -6.84 -14.13
N GLN A 273 -14.77 -7.29 -13.39
CA GLN A 273 -14.82 -7.35 -11.93
C GLN A 273 -15.01 -5.95 -11.31
N MET A 274 -14.26 -4.95 -11.78
CA MET A 274 -14.39 -3.57 -11.28
C MET A 274 -15.76 -2.98 -11.61
N LEU A 275 -16.28 -3.18 -12.82
CA LEU A 275 -17.62 -2.72 -13.20
C LEU A 275 -18.71 -3.33 -12.31
N ARG A 276 -18.63 -4.63 -11.98
CA ARG A 276 -19.56 -5.28 -11.05
C ARG A 276 -19.52 -4.64 -9.66
N LEU A 277 -18.33 -4.37 -9.13
CA LEU A 277 -18.17 -3.70 -7.83
C LEU A 277 -18.74 -2.29 -7.84
N MET A 278 -18.47 -1.51 -8.89
CA MET A 278 -19.02 -0.17 -9.08
C MET A 278 -20.55 -0.17 -9.08
N THR A 279 -21.17 -1.04 -9.89
CA THR A 279 -22.63 -1.14 -9.99
C THR A 279 -23.26 -1.58 -8.68
N LYS A 280 -22.70 -2.61 -8.03
CA LYS A 280 -23.18 -3.09 -6.73
C LYS A 280 -23.18 -1.96 -5.68
N ASN A 281 -22.09 -1.19 -5.61
CA ASN A 281 -21.96 -0.10 -4.65
C ASN A 281 -22.89 1.08 -4.97
N ALA A 282 -23.11 1.39 -6.25
CA ALA A 282 -24.07 2.41 -6.67
C ALA A 282 -25.51 2.02 -6.28
N LEU A 283 -25.90 0.77 -6.52
CA LEU A 283 -27.22 0.25 -6.15
C LEU A 283 -27.43 0.28 -4.63
N GLN A 284 -26.44 -0.14 -3.83
CA GLN A 284 -26.51 -0.07 -2.38
C GLN A 284 -26.71 1.36 -1.86
N LYS A 285 -26.01 2.34 -2.44
CA LYS A 285 -26.18 3.75 -2.09
C LYS A 285 -27.58 4.27 -2.45
N TRP A 286 -28.10 3.90 -3.62
CA TRP A 286 -29.44 4.30 -4.06
C TRP A 286 -30.55 3.70 -3.19
N VAL A 287 -30.41 2.44 -2.76
CA VAL A 287 -31.32 1.82 -1.80
C VAL A 287 -31.24 2.53 -0.43
N ALA A 288 -30.04 2.83 0.05
CA ALA A 288 -29.83 3.48 1.34
C ALA A 288 -30.31 4.95 1.38
N SER A 289 -30.30 5.67 0.25
CA SER A 289 -30.74 7.08 0.19
C SER A 289 -32.26 7.25 0.25
N GLY A 290 -33.05 6.17 0.37
CA GLY A 290 -34.51 6.22 0.40
C GLY A 290 -35.16 6.62 -0.94
N SER A 291 -34.35 6.91 -1.96
CA SER A 291 -34.79 7.30 -3.31
C SER A 291 -35.45 6.14 -4.06
N GLY A 292 -35.34 4.91 -3.57
CA GLY A 292 -36.06 3.73 -4.06
C GLY A 292 -37.52 3.62 -3.62
N LYS A 293 -38.05 4.57 -2.82
CA LYS A 293 -39.47 4.58 -2.42
C LYS A 293 -40.42 5.24 -3.43
N LEU A 294 -39.94 5.77 -4.55
CA LEU A 294 -40.77 6.41 -5.59
C LEU A 294 -41.08 5.42 -6.74
N ALA A 295 -41.94 4.43 -6.48
CA ALA A 295 -42.66 3.67 -7.53
C ALA A 295 -43.74 2.71 -7.00
N ARG A 296 -44.10 2.75 -5.70
CA ARG A 296 -45.33 2.11 -5.23
C ARG A 296 -46.34 3.21 -4.94
N GLY A 297 -46.88 3.78 -6.02
CA GLY A 297 -48.15 4.48 -5.92
C GLY A 297 -49.23 3.45 -5.61
N GLN A 298 -50.15 3.83 -4.73
CA GLN A 298 -51.54 3.39 -4.68
C GLN A 298 -52.25 4.44 -3.80
N SER A 299 -53.08 5.30 -4.39
CA SER A 299 -54.40 5.08 -5.02
C SER A 299 -55.50 5.25 -4.00
#